data_AF-A0A0D6LWK3-F1
#
_entry.id   AF-A0A0D6LWK3-F1
#
_cell.length_a   1.000
_cell.length_b   1.000
_cell.length_c   1.000
_cell.angle_alpha   90.00
_cell.angle_beta   90.00
_cell.angle_gamma   90.00
#
_symmetry.space_group_name_H-M   'P 1'
#
loop_
_entity.id
_entity.type
_entity.pdbx_description
1 polymer ?
#
loop_
_entity_poly.entity_id
_entity_poly.type
_entity_poly.pdbx_seq_one_letter_code
_entity_poly.pdbx_strand_id
1 'polypeptide(L)'
;MWKTEEKQLTLLVVVVALVNGADTTAFGCENSLITDEWREMILKFHNDKREFVAMGKETDKSGNFLPEAQRMFKMEWDCNIEVIAHEALTNCTALPESGIDVNGVGLDFRLGTISTRKEFDVLAESKKLLTKWYNEVKQNDIPPGLSYKPAYHNFCAIVRDDARGMACTYTTVCGDGTKMLCVYSAPRLLATGWAKNKQTVYAPIAAKMNFVTYDEQVLGQEANSKSSVCRAKIEEPTPGRAMNIEEIGNYNMPLQDALELLMSTGQKPKNSKS
;
A
#
# COMPACT_ATOMS: atom_id res chain seq x y z
N MET A 1 -53.27 37.95 -16.00
CA MET A 1 -51.96 37.86 -15.32
C MET A 1 -52.14 37.10 -14.01
N TRP A 2 -52.08 35.77 -14.06
CA TRP A 2 -52.04 34.89 -12.88
C TRP A 2 -51.06 33.77 -13.26
N LYS A 3 -49.90 33.70 -12.59
CA LYS A 3 -48.90 32.64 -12.78
C LYS A 3 -49.33 31.45 -11.93
N THR A 4 -49.50 30.30 -12.56
CA THR A 4 -49.62 28.99 -11.90
C THR A 4 -48.24 28.53 -11.42
N GLU A 5 -48.16 28.14 -10.15
CA GLU A 5 -47.02 27.44 -9.56
C GLU A 5 -47.02 25.98 -10.04
N GLU A 6 -45.98 25.56 -10.76
CA GLU A 6 -45.70 24.15 -11.00
C GLU A 6 -44.75 23.64 -9.92
N LYS A 7 -45.27 22.82 -8.99
CA LYS A 7 -44.49 22.08 -8.01
C LYS A 7 -43.67 21.01 -8.75
N GLN A 8 -42.34 21.17 -8.80
CA GLN A 8 -41.47 20.10 -9.28
C GLN A 8 -41.39 18.98 -8.24
N LEU A 9 -41.84 17.78 -8.64
CA LEU A 9 -41.66 16.54 -7.89
C LEU A 9 -40.19 16.10 -7.98
N THR A 10 -39.50 16.02 -6.85
CA THR A 10 -38.18 15.41 -6.72
C THR A 10 -38.32 13.89 -6.58
N LEU A 11 -37.70 13.12 -7.47
CA LEU A 11 -37.57 11.66 -7.33
C LEU A 11 -36.12 11.33 -6.94
N LEU A 12 -35.94 10.76 -5.74
CA LEU A 12 -34.65 10.26 -5.27
C LEU A 12 -34.57 8.76 -5.57
N VAL A 13 -33.67 8.34 -6.45
CA VAL A 13 -33.44 6.93 -6.75
C VAL A 13 -32.20 6.47 -5.98
N VAL A 14 -32.39 5.59 -4.99
CA VAL A 14 -31.29 4.88 -4.31
C VAL A 14 -31.16 3.50 -4.94
N VAL A 15 -30.05 3.26 -5.64
CA VAL A 15 -29.68 1.92 -6.12
C VAL A 15 -28.57 1.40 -5.22
N VAL A 16 -28.88 0.37 -4.44
CA VAL A 16 -27.88 -0.45 -3.76
C VAL A 16 -27.49 -1.57 -4.72
N ALA A 17 -26.28 -1.52 -5.25
CA ALA A 17 -25.69 -2.63 -5.98
C ALA A 17 -24.74 -3.40 -5.05
N LEU A 18 -25.10 -4.63 -4.72
CA LEU A 18 -24.14 -5.61 -4.22
C LEU A 18 -23.39 -6.17 -5.42
N VAL A 19 -22.13 -5.75 -5.57
CA VAL A 19 -21.23 -6.34 -6.58
C VAL A 19 -20.55 -7.54 -5.95
N ASN A 20 -21.08 -8.73 -6.18
CA ASN A 20 -20.31 -9.95 -6.07
C ASN A 20 -19.54 -10.15 -7.39
N GLY A 21 -18.43 -9.45 -7.53
CA GLY A 21 -17.41 -9.71 -8.54
C GLY A 21 -16.25 -10.44 -7.88
N ALA A 22 -15.84 -11.58 -8.43
CA ALA A 22 -14.68 -12.34 -7.96
C ALA A 22 -13.42 -11.46 -7.91
N ASP A 23 -12.63 -11.61 -6.84
CA ASP A 23 -11.35 -10.92 -6.59
C ASP A 23 -10.46 -10.89 -7.84
N THR A 24 -10.34 -9.71 -8.43
CA THR A 24 -9.10 -9.27 -9.09
C THR A 24 -8.60 -8.13 -8.23
N THR A 25 -7.59 -8.37 -7.40
CA THR A 25 -7.00 -7.33 -6.55
C THR A 25 -6.36 -6.26 -7.44
N ALA A 26 -7.10 -5.20 -7.76
CA ALA A 26 -6.55 -4.06 -8.46
C ALA A 26 -5.64 -3.31 -7.47
N PHE A 27 -4.35 -3.62 -7.48
CA PHE A 27 -3.37 -3.00 -6.57
C PHE A 27 -3.25 -1.49 -6.80
N GLY A 28 -3.66 -1.01 -7.98
CA GLY A 28 -3.66 0.42 -8.33
C GLY A 28 -2.25 1.01 -8.48
N CYS A 29 -1.23 0.18 -8.67
CA CYS A 29 0.14 0.64 -8.86
C CYS A 29 0.42 0.97 -10.33
N GLU A 30 1.23 2.01 -10.57
CA GLU A 30 1.49 2.53 -11.94
C GLU A 30 2.47 1.67 -12.76
N ASN A 31 3.27 0.81 -12.13
CA ASN A 31 4.30 0.05 -12.83
C ASN A 31 3.69 -1.07 -13.69
N SER A 32 3.65 -0.84 -15.00
CA SER A 32 3.08 -1.76 -15.99
C SER A 32 3.97 -2.98 -16.30
N LEU A 33 5.24 -2.99 -15.89
CA LEU A 33 6.12 -4.14 -16.06
C LEU A 33 5.77 -5.29 -15.11
N ILE A 34 5.05 -4.99 -14.03
CA ILE A 34 4.66 -5.91 -12.98
C ILE A 34 3.14 -6.08 -13.03
N THR A 35 2.67 -7.32 -13.09
CA THR A 35 1.24 -7.63 -13.11
C THR A 35 0.66 -7.70 -11.70
N ASP A 36 -0.63 -7.39 -11.56
CA ASP A 36 -1.34 -7.54 -10.28
C ASP A 36 -1.39 -8.99 -9.81
N GLU A 37 -1.46 -9.95 -10.73
CA GLU A 37 -1.32 -11.38 -10.41
C GLU A 37 0.02 -11.68 -9.73
N TRP A 38 1.11 -11.07 -10.21
CA TRP A 38 2.42 -11.23 -9.59
C TRP A 38 2.49 -10.57 -8.22
N ARG A 39 1.95 -9.35 -8.07
CA ARG A 39 1.85 -8.66 -6.77
C ARG A 39 1.07 -9.51 -5.76
N GLU A 40 -0.06 -10.07 -6.18
CA GLU A 40 -0.91 -10.93 -5.37
C GLU A 40 -0.16 -12.19 -4.93
N MET A 41 0.49 -12.87 -5.87
CA MET A 41 1.27 -14.08 -5.57
C MET A 41 2.34 -13.82 -4.51
N ILE A 42 3.10 -12.73 -4.66
CA ILE A 42 4.16 -12.35 -3.72
C ILE A 42 3.55 -12.01 -2.35
N LEU A 43 2.54 -11.14 -2.30
CA LEU A 43 1.93 -10.70 -1.04
C LEU A 43 1.27 -11.87 -0.30
N LYS A 44 0.55 -12.72 -1.03
CA LYS A 44 -0.12 -13.90 -0.49
C LYS A 44 0.92 -14.87 0.08
N PHE A 45 2.00 -15.13 -0.64
CA PHE A 45 3.08 -16.00 -0.13
C PHE A 45 3.61 -15.49 1.22
N HIS A 46 3.91 -14.19 1.33
CA HIS A 46 4.42 -13.62 2.58
C HIS A 46 3.42 -13.80 3.72
N ASN A 47 2.17 -13.41 3.50
CA ASN A 47 1.14 -13.48 4.54
C ASN A 47 0.78 -14.91 4.95
N ASP A 48 0.69 -15.85 4.01
CA ASP A 48 0.47 -17.28 4.30
C ASP A 48 1.61 -17.83 5.20
N LYS A 49 2.86 -17.46 4.90
CA LYS A 49 4.03 -17.88 5.69
C LYS A 49 4.08 -17.23 7.07
N ARG A 50 3.78 -15.94 7.15
CA ARG A 50 3.67 -15.21 8.42
C ARG A 50 2.60 -15.81 9.32
N GLU A 51 1.45 -16.17 8.76
CA GLU A 51 0.37 -16.84 9.50
C GLU A 51 0.84 -18.21 10.02
N PHE A 52 1.48 -19.02 9.17
CA PHE A 52 1.99 -20.34 9.56
C PHE A 52 3.00 -20.27 10.71
N VAL A 53 3.93 -19.31 10.65
CA VAL A 53 4.91 -19.06 11.73
C VAL A 53 4.22 -18.50 12.96
N ALA A 54 3.26 -17.58 12.80
CA ALA A 54 2.53 -16.99 13.91
C ALA A 54 1.77 -18.04 14.72
N MET A 55 1.28 -19.11 14.08
CA MET A 55 0.63 -20.26 14.73
C MET A 55 1.62 -21.24 15.41
N GLY A 56 2.93 -20.96 15.41
CA GLY A 56 3.94 -21.86 15.98
C GLY A 56 4.10 -23.19 15.24
N LYS A 57 3.71 -23.26 13.95
CA LYS A 57 3.73 -24.50 13.15
C LYS A 57 5.03 -24.72 12.38
N GLU A 58 5.86 -23.70 12.28
CA GLU A 58 7.13 -23.78 11.58
C GLU A 58 8.22 -24.39 12.46
N THR A 59 9.09 -25.20 11.86
CA THR A 59 10.25 -25.77 12.56
C THR A 59 11.57 -25.30 11.96
N ASP A 60 12.62 -25.25 12.79
CA ASP A 60 13.98 -24.99 12.33
C ASP A 60 14.64 -26.25 11.73
N LYS A 61 15.93 -26.15 11.41
CA LYS A 61 16.74 -27.28 10.92
C LYS A 61 16.75 -28.48 11.88
N SER A 62 16.81 -28.23 13.19
CA SER A 62 16.81 -29.26 14.22
C SER A 62 15.44 -29.89 14.47
N GLY A 63 14.39 -29.38 13.81
CA GLY A 63 13.02 -29.83 14.00
C GLY A 63 12.34 -29.20 15.22
N ASN A 64 12.96 -28.20 15.85
CA ASN A 64 12.34 -27.45 16.95
C ASN A 64 11.29 -26.51 16.37
N PHE A 65 10.11 -26.48 16.99
CA PHE A 65 9.09 -25.50 16.63
C PHE A 65 9.53 -24.08 16.99
N LEU A 66 9.29 -23.15 16.08
CA LEU A 66 9.36 -21.72 16.38
C LEU A 66 8.23 -21.35 17.32
N PRO A 67 8.44 -20.38 18.24
CA PRO A 67 7.42 -19.94 19.17
C PRO A 67 6.24 -19.30 18.43
N GLU A 68 5.05 -19.44 19.02
CA GLU A 68 3.86 -18.71 18.59
C GLU A 68 4.08 -17.19 18.70
N ALA A 69 3.62 -16.44 17.71
CA ALA A 69 3.76 -14.98 17.73
C ALA A 69 2.65 -14.36 18.57
N GLN A 70 3.00 -13.62 19.62
CA GLN A 70 2.02 -12.82 20.39
C GLN A 70 1.34 -11.76 19.53
N ARG A 71 2.05 -11.26 18.51
CA ARG A 71 1.55 -10.29 17.54
C ARG A 71 2.35 -10.43 16.25
N MET A 72 1.67 -10.64 15.14
CA MET A 72 2.25 -10.66 13.78
C MET A 72 1.35 -9.82 12.89
N PHE A 73 1.84 -8.71 12.35
CA PHE A 73 1.00 -7.91 11.45
C PHE A 73 0.85 -8.58 10.09
N LYS A 74 -0.36 -8.53 9.52
CA LYS A 74 -0.55 -8.82 8.10
C LYS A 74 0.13 -7.71 7.29
N MET A 75 0.98 -8.09 6.34
CA MET A 75 1.52 -7.12 5.40
C MET A 75 0.45 -6.77 4.37
N GLU A 76 0.46 -5.54 3.88
CA GLU A 76 -0.22 -5.21 2.64
C GLU A 76 0.72 -4.48 1.68
N TRP A 77 0.37 -4.53 0.41
CA TRP A 77 1.17 -3.96 -0.66
C TRP A 77 1.16 -2.43 -0.61
N ASP A 78 2.31 -1.81 -0.86
CA ASP A 78 2.45 -0.35 -0.90
C ASP A 78 3.10 0.06 -2.23
N CYS A 79 2.32 0.67 -3.13
CA CYS A 79 2.82 1.10 -4.44
C CYS A 79 3.97 2.12 -4.34
N ASN A 80 4.08 2.89 -3.24
CA ASN A 80 5.22 3.81 -3.07
C ASN A 80 6.50 3.03 -2.78
N ILE A 81 6.41 1.97 -1.97
CA ILE A 81 7.54 1.05 -1.73
C ILE A 81 7.92 0.35 -3.03
N GLU A 82 6.95 0.03 -3.89
CA GLU A 82 7.21 -0.57 -5.20
C GLU A 82 8.05 0.34 -6.09
N VAL A 83 7.70 1.64 -6.15
CA VAL A 83 8.48 2.63 -6.90
C VAL A 83 9.90 2.76 -6.34
N ILE A 84 10.05 2.85 -5.01
CA ILE A 84 11.36 2.89 -4.35
C ILE A 84 12.20 1.65 -4.72
N ALA A 85 11.59 0.46 -4.65
CA ALA A 85 12.26 -0.77 -5.01
C ALA A 85 12.65 -0.76 -6.50
N HIS A 86 11.77 -0.28 -7.38
CA HIS A 86 12.01 -0.19 -8.81
C HIS A 86 13.17 0.73 -9.15
N GLU A 87 13.20 1.95 -8.60
CA GLU A 87 14.28 2.90 -8.78
C GLU A 87 15.61 2.35 -8.25
N ALA A 88 15.60 1.78 -7.04
CA ALA A 88 16.79 1.18 -6.44
C ALA A 88 17.36 0.04 -7.29
N LEU A 89 16.49 -0.84 -7.81
CA LEU A 89 16.91 -2.02 -8.57
C LEU A 89 17.35 -1.69 -9.99
N THR A 90 16.67 -0.76 -10.67
CA THR A 90 16.94 -0.41 -12.09
C THR A 90 18.21 0.42 -12.27
N ASN A 91 18.72 1.04 -11.21
CA ASN A 91 20.02 1.72 -11.23
C ASN A 91 21.21 0.76 -11.40
N CYS A 92 21.01 -0.55 -11.29
CA CYS A 92 22.05 -1.58 -11.48
C CYS A 92 23.35 -1.34 -10.70
N THR A 93 23.22 -0.74 -9.51
CA THR A 93 24.32 -0.50 -8.58
C THR A 93 24.18 -1.39 -7.35
N ALA A 94 25.27 -1.57 -6.60
CA ALA A 94 25.22 -2.31 -5.35
C ALA A 94 24.33 -1.57 -4.35
N LEU A 95 23.35 -2.28 -3.78
CA LEU A 95 22.51 -1.75 -2.72
C LEU A 95 23.29 -1.73 -1.40
N PRO A 96 23.20 -0.65 -0.60
CA PRO A 96 23.91 -0.55 0.67
C PRO A 96 23.39 -1.60 1.67
N GLU A 97 24.30 -2.22 2.42
CA GLU A 97 23.93 -3.22 3.44
C GLU A 97 23.08 -2.63 4.57
N SER A 98 23.15 -1.31 4.79
CA SER A 98 22.37 -0.59 5.80
C SER A 98 20.87 -0.49 5.51
N GLY A 99 20.40 -0.99 4.35
CA GLY A 99 19.02 -0.80 3.88
C GLY A 99 18.90 0.36 2.89
N ILE A 100 17.73 0.47 2.26
CA ILE A 100 17.42 1.59 1.36
C ILE A 100 17.02 2.79 2.21
N ASP A 101 17.82 3.85 2.20
CA ASP A 101 17.47 5.08 2.90
C ASP A 101 16.50 5.92 2.08
N VAL A 102 15.36 6.24 2.68
CA VAL A 102 14.40 7.20 2.14
C VAL A 102 14.20 8.30 3.17
N ASN A 103 14.87 9.44 2.96
CA ASN A 103 14.80 10.62 3.82
C ASN A 103 15.13 10.31 5.30
N GLY A 104 16.19 9.52 5.55
CA GLY A 104 16.61 9.13 6.90
C GLY A 104 15.84 7.97 7.51
N VAL A 105 14.94 7.34 6.74
CA VAL A 105 14.25 6.10 7.13
C VAL A 105 14.88 4.94 6.38
N GLY A 106 15.55 4.05 7.12
CA GLY A 106 16.07 2.81 6.58
C GLY A 106 14.96 1.79 6.31
N LEU A 107 14.82 1.37 5.07
CA LEU A 107 13.92 0.31 4.64
C LEU A 107 14.71 -0.99 4.46
N ASP A 108 14.22 -2.07 5.07
CA ASP A 108 14.84 -3.38 4.94
C ASP A 108 14.50 -3.97 3.57
N PHE A 109 15.43 -4.70 2.94
CA PHE A 109 15.21 -5.24 1.59
C PHE A 109 15.85 -6.61 1.39
N ARG A 110 15.32 -7.39 0.44
CA ARG A 110 15.90 -8.65 -0.02
C ARG A 110 16.05 -8.64 -1.53
N LEU A 111 17.27 -8.93 -1.99
CA LEU A 111 17.65 -8.98 -3.39
C LEU A 111 17.95 -10.43 -3.79
N GLY A 112 17.40 -10.87 -4.91
CA GLY A 112 17.64 -12.20 -5.44
C GLY A 112 17.59 -12.23 -6.96
N THR A 113 18.01 -13.36 -7.54
CA THR A 113 17.91 -13.61 -8.98
C THR A 113 16.76 -14.58 -9.23
N ILE A 114 15.76 -14.14 -10.01
CA ILE A 114 14.63 -14.98 -10.44
C ILE A 114 15.12 -15.99 -11.46
N SER A 115 15.81 -15.52 -12.51
CA SER A 115 16.35 -16.40 -13.54
C SER A 115 17.52 -15.76 -14.25
N THR A 116 18.45 -16.57 -14.74
CA THR A 116 19.49 -16.15 -15.70
C THR A 116 19.12 -16.50 -17.14
N ARG A 117 17.97 -17.18 -17.34
CA ARG A 117 17.46 -17.57 -18.66
C ARG A 117 16.70 -16.41 -19.30
N LYS A 118 16.68 -16.37 -20.62
CA LYS A 118 15.91 -15.37 -21.40
C LYS A 118 14.40 -15.64 -21.37
N GLU A 119 14.02 -16.91 -21.46
CA GLU A 119 12.63 -17.35 -21.43
C GLU A 119 12.39 -18.16 -20.15
N PHE A 120 11.44 -17.71 -19.35
CA PHE A 120 11.02 -18.36 -18.11
C PHE A 120 9.65 -17.81 -17.69
N ASP A 121 8.97 -18.56 -16.83
CA ASP A 121 7.76 -18.11 -16.15
C ASP A 121 8.15 -17.29 -14.91
N VAL A 122 7.87 -15.99 -14.95
CA VAL A 122 8.23 -15.07 -13.86
C VAL A 122 7.50 -15.40 -12.56
N LEU A 123 6.24 -15.85 -12.61
CA LEU A 123 5.48 -16.23 -11.42
C LEU A 123 6.09 -17.47 -10.77
N ALA A 124 6.33 -18.51 -11.57
CA ALA A 124 6.87 -19.77 -11.08
C ALA A 124 8.29 -19.61 -10.50
N GLU A 125 9.18 -18.91 -11.22
CA GLU A 125 10.55 -18.72 -10.76
C GLU A 125 10.63 -17.74 -9.57
N SER A 126 9.78 -16.72 -9.51
CA SER A 126 9.69 -15.84 -8.32
C SER A 126 9.22 -16.62 -7.09
N LYS A 127 8.22 -17.50 -7.24
CA LYS A 127 7.74 -18.36 -6.15
C LYS A 127 8.82 -19.33 -5.67
N LYS A 128 9.66 -19.85 -6.58
CA LYS A 128 10.84 -20.67 -6.21
C LYS A 128 11.84 -19.87 -5.40
N LEU A 129 12.14 -18.63 -5.81
CA LEU A 129 13.04 -17.73 -5.07
C LEU A 129 12.50 -17.43 -3.67
N LEU A 130 11.22 -17.07 -3.54
CA LEU A 130 10.57 -16.86 -2.24
C LEU A 130 10.59 -18.11 -1.36
N THR A 131 10.36 -19.29 -1.95
CA THR A 131 10.44 -20.57 -1.24
C THR A 131 11.86 -20.82 -0.73
N LYS A 132 12.88 -20.51 -1.55
CA LYS A 132 14.29 -20.61 -1.14
C LYS A 132 14.60 -19.69 0.04
N TRP A 133 14.18 -18.43 -0.04
CA TRP A 133 14.32 -17.45 1.04
C TRP A 133 13.66 -17.92 2.34
N TYR A 134 12.41 -18.38 2.25
CA TYR A 134 11.68 -18.89 3.41
C TYR A 134 12.36 -20.13 4.02
N ASN A 135 12.86 -21.04 3.17
CA ASN A 135 13.51 -22.29 3.60
C ASN A 135 14.87 -22.09 4.28
N GLU A 136 15.38 -20.86 4.42
CA GLU A 136 16.53 -20.58 5.30
C GLU A 136 16.25 -21.04 6.74
N VAL A 137 14.98 -21.01 7.19
CA VAL A 137 14.57 -21.55 8.50
C VAL A 137 14.90 -23.03 8.65
N LYS A 138 14.81 -23.81 7.55
CA LYS A 138 15.11 -25.25 7.53
C LYS A 138 16.60 -25.54 7.40
N GLN A 139 17.40 -24.53 7.09
CA GLN A 139 18.84 -24.66 6.86
C GLN A 139 19.66 -24.20 8.07
N ASN A 140 19.01 -23.58 9.05
CA ASN A 140 19.65 -22.96 10.21
C ASN A 140 18.94 -23.36 11.51
N ASP A 141 19.70 -23.41 12.60
CA ASP A 141 19.16 -23.56 13.94
C ASP A 141 18.76 -22.18 14.47
N ILE A 142 17.46 -22.00 14.75
CA ILE A 142 16.91 -20.72 15.15
C ILE A 142 16.92 -20.65 16.68
N PRO A 143 17.63 -19.68 17.29
CA PRO A 143 17.69 -19.60 18.74
C PRO A 143 16.32 -19.26 19.33
N PRO A 144 15.95 -19.78 20.51
CA PRO A 144 14.65 -19.53 21.13
C PRO A 144 14.33 -18.03 21.35
N GLY A 145 15.36 -17.21 21.55
CA GLY A 145 15.23 -15.74 21.65
C GLY A 145 15.02 -15.02 20.33
N LEU A 146 14.89 -15.73 19.20
CA LEU A 146 14.66 -15.20 17.85
C LEU A 146 15.65 -14.13 17.39
N SER A 147 16.89 -14.18 17.89
CA SER A 147 17.92 -13.22 17.51
C SER A 147 18.23 -13.29 16.02
N TYR A 148 18.27 -12.14 15.34
CA TYR A 148 18.67 -12.03 13.95
C TYR A 148 20.09 -12.57 13.70
N LYS A 149 20.31 -13.25 12.57
CA LYS A 149 21.64 -13.55 12.03
C LYS A 149 21.64 -13.41 10.50
N PRO A 150 22.77 -13.02 9.89
CA PRO A 150 22.90 -12.93 8.44
C PRO A 150 22.58 -14.22 7.68
N ALA A 151 22.77 -15.40 8.29
CA ALA A 151 22.57 -16.69 7.63
C ALA A 151 21.11 -17.01 7.24
N TYR A 152 20.14 -16.28 7.82
CA TYR A 152 18.71 -16.45 7.55
C TYR A 152 17.99 -15.10 7.40
N HIS A 153 18.71 -14.11 6.85
CA HIS A 153 18.20 -12.74 6.72
C HIS A 153 16.96 -12.68 5.82
N ASN A 154 16.87 -13.47 4.73
CA ASN A 154 15.69 -13.46 3.86
C ASN A 154 14.47 -14.00 4.60
N PHE A 155 14.61 -15.11 5.33
CA PHE A 155 13.56 -15.61 6.20
C PHE A 155 13.13 -14.56 7.24
N CYS A 156 14.08 -13.91 7.92
CA CYS A 156 13.78 -12.85 8.89
C CYS A 156 12.94 -11.71 8.30
N ALA A 157 13.20 -11.27 7.06
CA ALA A 157 12.40 -10.21 6.43
C ALA A 157 10.95 -10.65 6.19
N ILE A 158 10.75 -11.89 5.73
CA ILE A 158 9.41 -12.44 5.48
C ILE A 158 8.59 -12.47 6.78
N VAL A 159 9.22 -12.86 7.90
CA VAL A 159 8.50 -13.13 9.16
C VAL A 159 8.68 -12.06 10.23
N ARG A 160 9.24 -10.88 9.89
CA ARG A 160 9.42 -9.78 10.86
C ARG A 160 8.06 -9.32 11.40
N ASP A 161 7.84 -9.43 12.70
CA ASP A 161 6.52 -9.29 13.33
C ASP A 161 5.90 -7.90 13.19
N ASP A 162 6.76 -6.88 13.15
CA ASP A 162 6.41 -5.46 13.09
C ASP A 162 6.18 -4.93 11.66
N ALA A 163 6.54 -5.70 10.63
CA ALA A 163 6.43 -5.28 9.24
C ALA A 163 4.96 -5.24 8.79
N ARG A 164 4.53 -4.09 8.24
CA ARG A 164 3.14 -3.81 7.85
C ARG A 164 2.97 -3.49 6.36
N GLY A 165 4.00 -2.90 5.76
CA GLY A 165 4.00 -2.55 4.34
C GLY A 165 5.11 -3.31 3.63
N MET A 166 4.81 -3.83 2.45
CA MET A 166 5.83 -4.39 1.57
C MET A 166 5.53 -4.05 0.11
N ALA A 167 6.55 -4.12 -0.73
CA ALA A 167 6.37 -4.31 -2.16
C ALA A 167 7.62 -4.94 -2.75
N CYS A 168 7.48 -5.52 -3.93
CA CYS A 168 8.60 -6.06 -4.68
C CYS A 168 8.54 -5.59 -6.13
N THR A 169 9.70 -5.59 -6.77
CA THR A 169 9.87 -5.36 -8.20
C THR A 169 10.77 -6.43 -8.78
N TYR A 170 10.75 -6.58 -10.10
CA TYR A 170 11.84 -7.24 -10.81
C TYR A 170 12.30 -6.40 -12.00
N THR A 171 13.52 -6.66 -12.47
CA THR A 171 14.05 -6.03 -13.68
C THR A 171 14.95 -6.98 -14.46
N THR A 172 15.02 -6.78 -15.78
CA THR A 172 15.90 -7.50 -16.72
C THR A 172 17.07 -6.63 -17.21
N VAL A 173 17.11 -5.35 -16.83
CA VAL A 173 18.01 -4.37 -17.46
C VAL A 173 19.47 -4.45 -16.99
N CYS A 174 19.75 -5.12 -15.87
CA CYS A 174 21.09 -5.16 -15.26
C CYS A 174 22.03 -6.24 -15.85
N GLY A 175 21.62 -6.94 -16.91
CA GLY A 175 22.51 -7.78 -17.73
C GLY A 175 22.91 -9.13 -17.15
N ASP A 176 22.78 -9.36 -15.84
CA ASP A 176 23.18 -10.59 -15.14
C ASP A 176 21.97 -11.47 -14.72
N GLY A 177 20.91 -11.41 -15.53
CA GLY A 177 19.65 -12.11 -15.32
C GLY A 177 18.54 -11.21 -14.80
N THR A 178 17.37 -11.78 -14.55
CA THR A 178 16.23 -11.11 -13.95
C THR A 178 16.41 -11.06 -12.45
N LYS A 179 16.56 -9.86 -11.90
CA LYS A 179 16.68 -9.63 -10.45
C LYS A 179 15.33 -9.27 -9.85
N MET A 180 15.12 -9.66 -8.60
CA MET A 180 13.95 -9.29 -7.79
C MET A 180 14.42 -8.59 -6.53
N LEU A 181 13.78 -7.47 -6.21
CA LEU A 181 14.00 -6.73 -4.98
C LEU A 181 12.67 -6.62 -4.24
N CYS A 182 12.63 -7.09 -3.00
CA CYS A 182 11.53 -6.89 -2.07
C CYS A 182 11.96 -5.91 -0.99
N VAL A 183 11.10 -4.95 -0.66
CA VAL A 183 11.35 -3.91 0.35
C VAL A 183 10.24 -3.95 1.40
N TYR A 184 10.62 -3.81 2.67
CA TYR A 184 9.76 -4.02 3.83
C TYR A 184 9.82 -2.82 4.78
N SER A 185 8.66 -2.41 5.26
CA SER A 185 8.50 -1.28 6.17
C SER A 185 7.73 -1.69 7.44
N ALA A 186 8.21 -1.24 8.60
CA ALA A 186 7.48 -1.34 9.86
C ALA A 186 6.33 -0.32 9.95
N PRO A 187 6.51 0.96 9.58
CA PRO A 187 5.41 1.88 9.31
C PRO A 187 4.97 1.83 7.83
N ARG A 188 3.66 1.88 7.53
CA ARG A 188 3.21 2.11 6.14
C ARG A 188 3.56 3.54 5.73
N LEU A 189 3.97 3.69 4.49
CA LEU A 189 4.67 4.89 4.01
C LEU A 189 3.74 5.98 3.47
N LEU A 190 2.46 6.04 3.86
CA LEU A 190 1.49 7.09 3.44
C LEU A 190 1.86 8.53 3.85
N ALA A 191 3.08 8.73 4.36
CA ALA A 191 3.60 9.97 4.92
C ALA A 191 5.09 10.15 4.63
N THR A 192 5.65 9.56 3.57
CA THR A 192 7.09 9.62 3.23
C THR A 192 7.58 10.93 2.63
N GLY A 193 6.71 11.93 2.55
CA GLY A 193 7.10 13.25 2.07
C GLY A 193 7.07 13.41 0.55
N TRP A 194 6.69 12.39 -0.21
CA TRP A 194 6.72 12.45 -1.69
C TRP A 194 5.63 13.33 -2.31
N ALA A 195 4.73 13.89 -1.50
CA ALA A 195 3.84 14.95 -1.93
C ALA A 195 4.69 16.18 -2.30
N LYS A 196 4.68 16.57 -3.58
CA LYS A 196 5.38 17.77 -4.06
C LYS A 196 4.85 18.99 -3.30
N ASN A 197 5.74 19.71 -2.64
CA ASN A 197 5.42 20.96 -1.98
C ASN A 197 5.96 22.12 -2.86
N LYS A 198 5.35 23.30 -2.79
CA LYS A 198 5.87 24.50 -3.47
C LYS A 198 7.03 25.15 -2.70
N GLN A 199 7.15 24.85 -1.40
CA GLN A 199 8.15 25.42 -0.49
C GLN A 199 9.40 24.53 -0.37
N THR A 200 9.22 23.23 -0.55
CA THR A 200 10.27 22.19 -0.57
C THR A 200 9.96 21.26 -1.74
N VAL A 201 10.97 20.69 -2.43
CA VAL A 201 10.72 19.79 -3.59
C VAL A 201 9.74 18.65 -3.22
N TYR A 202 9.78 18.21 -1.97
CA TYR A 202 8.95 17.17 -1.37
C TYR A 202 8.52 17.59 0.05
N ALA A 203 7.31 17.23 0.46
CA ALA A 203 6.81 17.42 1.83
C ALA A 203 7.70 16.70 2.86
N PRO A 204 7.73 17.14 4.13
CA PRO A 204 8.44 16.42 5.18
C PRO A 204 7.70 15.11 5.54
N ILE A 205 8.46 14.13 6.04
CA ILE A 205 7.89 12.87 6.53
C ILE A 205 7.05 13.14 7.78
N ALA A 206 5.81 12.64 7.81
CA ALA A 206 4.98 12.70 9.01
C ALA A 206 5.20 11.46 9.88
N ALA A 207 5.89 11.65 11.01
CA ALA A 207 6.21 10.58 11.97
C ALA A 207 4.98 9.96 12.68
N LYS A 208 3.82 10.62 12.61
CA LYS A 208 2.56 10.20 13.27
C LYS A 208 1.33 10.52 12.40
N MET A 209 1.38 10.18 11.11
CA MET A 209 0.18 10.28 10.28
C MET A 209 -0.78 9.15 10.64
N ASN A 210 -1.95 9.50 11.18
CA ASN A 210 -3.00 8.53 11.46
C ASN A 210 -3.67 8.12 10.14
N PHE A 211 -4.02 6.85 10.01
CA PHE A 211 -4.88 6.41 8.90
C PHE A 211 -6.24 7.05 9.03
N VAL A 212 -6.75 7.59 7.91
CA VAL A 212 -8.12 8.07 7.84
C VAL A 212 -9.03 6.84 7.80
N THR A 213 -9.80 6.64 8.86
CA THR A 213 -10.88 5.65 8.89
C THR A 213 -12.18 6.30 8.46
N TYR A 214 -12.98 5.60 7.68
CA TYR A 214 -14.30 6.10 7.31
C TYR A 214 -15.25 6.06 8.51
N ASP A 215 -15.89 7.19 8.80
CA ASP A 215 -16.88 7.35 9.87
C ASP A 215 -18.22 7.70 9.23
N GLU A 216 -19.04 6.68 9.01
CA GLU A 216 -20.38 6.83 8.43
C GLU A 216 -21.36 7.54 9.36
N GLN A 217 -21.29 7.23 10.66
CA GLN A 217 -22.33 7.58 11.62
C GLN A 217 -22.30 9.05 11.99
N VAL A 218 -21.12 9.66 11.98
CA VAL A 218 -20.93 11.01 12.47
C VAL A 218 -20.45 11.92 11.36
N LEU A 219 -19.31 11.63 10.75
CA LEU A 219 -18.71 12.50 9.72
C LEU A 219 -19.44 12.37 8.38
N GLY A 220 -19.80 11.14 7.98
CA GLY A 220 -20.56 10.87 6.76
C GLY A 220 -21.96 11.47 6.79
N GLN A 221 -22.67 11.30 7.92
CA GLN A 221 -23.99 11.92 8.12
C GLN A 221 -23.92 13.45 8.10
N GLU A 222 -22.93 14.05 8.77
CA GLU A 222 -22.76 15.51 8.77
C GLU A 222 -22.48 16.03 7.35
N ALA A 223 -21.54 15.43 6.64
CA ALA A 223 -21.20 15.82 5.27
C ALA A 223 -22.41 15.71 4.33
N ASN A 224 -23.16 14.60 4.41
CA ASN A 224 -24.37 14.39 3.62
C ASN A 224 -25.49 15.38 3.98
N SER A 225 -25.72 15.61 5.28
CA SER A 225 -26.76 16.53 5.74
C SER A 225 -26.51 17.96 5.25
N LYS A 226 -25.24 18.38 5.15
CA LYS A 226 -24.86 19.72 4.71
C LYS A 226 -24.80 19.85 3.18
N SER A 227 -24.33 18.83 2.47
CA SER A 227 -24.25 18.84 1.01
C SER A 227 -25.62 18.69 0.34
N SER A 228 -26.54 17.91 0.94
CA SER A 228 -27.89 17.66 0.41
C SER A 228 -28.80 18.89 0.38
N VAL A 229 -28.44 19.97 1.08
CA VAL A 229 -29.23 21.22 1.10
C VAL A 229 -29.00 22.06 -0.17
N CYS A 230 -28.09 21.65 -1.06
CA CYS A 230 -27.87 22.26 -2.40
C CYS A 230 -27.86 23.80 -2.40
N ARG A 231 -27.24 24.41 -1.38
CA ARG A 231 -27.09 25.87 -1.27
C ARG A 231 -25.82 26.32 -1.95
N ALA A 232 -25.82 27.53 -2.51
CA ALA A 232 -24.63 28.20 -3.05
C ALA A 232 -23.48 28.36 -2.02
N LYS A 233 -23.76 28.14 -0.72
CA LYS A 233 -22.76 28.09 0.34
C LYS A 233 -23.11 26.95 1.31
N ILE A 234 -22.26 25.93 1.37
CA ILE A 234 -22.34 24.85 2.37
C ILE A 234 -22.00 25.44 3.74
N GLU A 235 -22.73 25.02 4.77
CA GLU A 235 -22.52 25.48 6.15
C GLU A 235 -21.18 24.98 6.71
N GLU A 236 -20.58 25.78 7.61
CA GLU A 236 -19.34 25.41 8.30
C GLU A 236 -19.48 24.08 9.07
N PRO A 237 -18.38 23.30 9.23
CA PRO A 237 -18.40 22.07 9.99
C PRO A 237 -18.65 22.32 11.48
N THR A 238 -19.14 21.29 12.18
CA THR A 238 -19.29 21.29 13.63
C THR A 238 -17.95 21.64 14.30
N PRO A 239 -17.93 22.50 15.35
CA PRO A 239 -16.69 22.90 16.01
C PRO A 239 -15.80 21.73 16.37
N GLY A 240 -14.51 21.83 16.03
CA GLY A 240 -13.52 20.76 16.21
C GLY A 240 -13.40 19.78 15.05
N ARG A 241 -14.18 19.95 13.97
CA ARG A 241 -14.05 19.17 12.73
C ARG A 241 -13.62 20.07 11.58
N ALA A 242 -12.93 19.47 10.62
CA ALA A 242 -12.55 20.12 9.37
C ALA A 242 -13.33 19.49 8.22
N MET A 243 -13.70 20.30 7.23
CA MET A 243 -14.41 19.84 6.04
C MET A 243 -13.79 20.49 4.80
N ASN A 244 -13.50 19.66 3.79
CA ASN A 244 -13.12 20.14 2.47
C ASN A 244 -14.36 20.17 1.59
N ILE A 245 -14.60 21.33 0.98
CA ILE A 245 -15.72 21.55 0.06
C ILE A 245 -15.13 21.89 -1.31
N GLU A 246 -15.71 21.27 -2.33
CA GLU A 246 -15.41 21.51 -3.74
C GLU A 246 -16.71 21.32 -4.53
N GLU A 247 -16.99 22.25 -5.44
CA GLU A 247 -18.24 22.30 -6.20
C GLU A 247 -17.97 21.81 -7.63
N ILE A 248 -18.65 20.73 -8.03
CA ILE A 248 -18.47 20.13 -9.36
C ILE A 248 -19.59 20.65 -10.28
N GLY A 249 -19.23 21.54 -11.19
CA GLY A 249 -20.19 22.12 -12.15
C GLY A 249 -20.67 21.16 -13.24
N ASN A 250 -20.08 19.97 -13.36
CA ASN A 250 -20.53 18.93 -14.30
C ASN A 250 -21.49 17.94 -13.61
N TYR A 251 -22.79 18.21 -13.76
CA TYR A 251 -23.87 17.41 -13.15
C TYR A 251 -24.03 16.00 -13.73
N ASN A 252 -23.37 15.69 -14.85
CA ASN A 252 -23.42 14.37 -15.49
C ASN A 252 -22.15 13.54 -15.24
N MET A 253 -21.23 14.03 -14.40
CA MET A 253 -20.01 13.30 -14.05
C MET A 253 -20.35 12.03 -13.24
N PRO A 254 -19.78 10.87 -13.58
CA PRO A 254 -19.91 9.68 -12.75
C PRO A 254 -19.42 9.94 -11.32
N LEU A 255 -20.07 9.33 -10.32
CA LEU A 255 -19.77 9.59 -8.91
C LEU A 255 -18.33 9.24 -8.53
N GLN A 256 -17.79 8.17 -9.11
CA GLN A 256 -16.40 7.75 -8.89
C GLN A 256 -15.43 8.82 -9.39
N ASP A 257 -15.61 9.28 -10.62
CA ASP A 257 -14.80 10.34 -11.23
C ASP A 257 -14.91 11.65 -10.45
N ALA A 258 -16.11 11.97 -9.96
CA ALA A 258 -16.34 13.11 -9.09
C ALA A 258 -15.53 12.98 -7.79
N LEU A 259 -15.55 11.81 -7.15
CA LEU A 259 -14.79 11.55 -5.92
C LEU A 259 -13.28 11.66 -6.16
N GLU A 260 -12.76 11.11 -7.27
CA GLU A 260 -11.36 11.23 -7.66
C GLU A 260 -10.95 12.68 -7.92
N LEU A 261 -11.83 13.47 -8.55
CA LEU A 261 -11.62 14.90 -8.73
C LEU A 261 -11.57 15.64 -7.38
N LEU A 262 -12.45 15.32 -6.44
CA LEU A 262 -12.44 15.91 -5.08
C LEU A 262 -11.14 15.59 -4.33
N MET A 263 -10.68 14.34 -4.40
CA MET A 263 -9.45 13.91 -3.73
C MET A 263 -8.20 14.57 -4.33
N SER A 264 -8.15 14.71 -5.66
CA SER A 264 -7.02 15.34 -6.36
C SER A 264 -6.97 16.87 -6.20
N THR A 265 -8.12 17.53 -6.09
CA THR A 265 -8.22 18.99 -5.86
C THR A 265 -7.89 19.35 -4.41
N GLY A 266 -8.36 18.56 -3.44
CA GLY A 266 -8.07 18.76 -2.01
C GLY A 266 -6.59 18.62 -1.64
N GLN A 267 -5.80 17.90 -2.44
CA GLN A 267 -4.35 17.76 -2.26
C GLN A 267 -3.54 18.93 -2.83
N LYS A 268 -4.13 19.80 -3.65
CA LYS A 268 -3.45 21.01 -4.14
C LYS A 268 -3.55 22.07 -3.06
N PRO A 269 -2.46 22.75 -2.67
CA PRO A 269 -2.56 23.84 -1.70
C PRO A 269 -3.50 24.91 -2.26
N LYS A 270 -4.64 25.12 -1.60
CA LYS A 270 -5.50 26.27 -1.86
C LYS A 270 -4.62 27.49 -1.59
N ASN A 271 -4.22 28.21 -2.64
CA ASN A 271 -3.54 29.48 -2.49
C ASN A 271 -4.44 30.33 -1.57
N SER A 272 -3.96 30.62 -0.36
CA SER A 272 -4.53 31.66 0.48
C SER A 272 -4.49 32.93 -0.35
N LYS A 273 -5.63 33.35 -0.87
CA LYS A 273 -5.77 34.68 -1.46
C LYS A 273 -5.42 35.68 -0.36
N SER A 274 -4.42 36.51 -0.64
CA SER A 274 -4.23 37.82 -0.01
C SER A 274 -5.47 38.67 -0.18
#